data_AF-A0A8J3ID36-F1
#
_entry.id   AF-A0A8J3ID36-F1
#
_cell.length_a   1.000
_cell.length_b   1.000
_cell.length_c   1.000
_cell.angle_alpha   90.00
_cell.angle_beta   90.00
_cell.angle_gamma   90.00
#
_symmetry.space_group_name_H-M   'P 1'
#
loop_
_entity.id
_entity.type
_entity.pdbx_description
1 polymer ?
#
loop_
_entity_poly.entity_id
_entity_poly.type
_entity_poly.pdbx_seq_one_letter_code
_entity_poly.pdbx_strand_id
1 'polypeptide(L)'
;MQGSDWFSGVIICTDEYQWLEISGSPLQMNEQIEIAVMGYWITGSIQRDAGGWYLLTDDEVGIRLRTGLRARRPLFPPSALVE
;
A
#
# COMPACT_ATOMS: atom_id res chain seq x y z
N MET A 1 8.73 -17.42 16.72
CA MET A 1 8.52 -15.97 16.53
C MET A 1 8.84 -15.68 15.07
N GLN A 2 7.87 -15.84 14.17
CA GLN A 2 8.05 -15.46 12.76
C GLN A 2 7.91 -13.94 12.73
N GLY A 3 9.05 -13.25 12.62
CA GLY A 3 9.04 -11.83 12.30
C GLY A 3 8.40 -11.70 10.93
N SER A 4 7.26 -11.02 10.84
CA SER A 4 6.70 -10.62 9.57
C SER A 4 7.73 -9.71 8.91
N ASP A 5 8.51 -10.24 7.96
CA ASP A 5 9.48 -9.42 7.24
C ASP A 5 8.68 -8.45 6.35
N TRP A 6 8.78 -7.16 6.66
CA TRP A 6 8.10 -6.09 5.93
C TRP A 6 9.08 -5.39 5.01
N PHE A 7 8.70 -5.19 3.75
CA PHE A 7 9.37 -4.28 2.84
C PHE A 7 8.79 -2.88 3.06
N SER A 8 9.63 -1.92 3.46
CA SER A 8 9.17 -0.56 3.78
C SER A 8 9.88 0.50 2.95
N GLY A 9 9.21 1.63 2.77
CA GLY A 9 9.72 2.72 1.97
C GLY A 9 8.77 3.91 1.92
N VAL A 10 8.97 4.74 0.91
CA VAL A 10 8.13 5.90 0.62
C VAL A 10 7.31 5.62 -0.62
N ILE A 11 6.03 5.95 -0.55
CA ILE A 11 5.11 5.92 -1.69
C ILE A 11 5.55 6.95 -2.71
N ILE A 12 5.65 6.53 -3.96
CA ILE A 12 5.73 7.41 -5.12
C ILE A 12 4.47 7.16 -5.95
N CYS A 13 3.68 8.21 -6.14
CA CYS A 13 2.56 8.25 -7.07
C CYS A 13 2.96 9.10 -8.27
N THR A 14 2.82 8.57 -9.49
CA THR A 14 2.95 9.37 -10.72
C THR A 14 1.62 9.43 -11.45
N ASP A 15 1.09 10.65 -11.58
CA ASP A 15 -0.20 10.89 -12.24
C ASP A 15 -0.14 10.59 -13.76
N GLU A 16 1.04 10.72 -14.36
CA GLU A 16 1.27 10.51 -15.79
C GLU A 16 1.24 9.02 -16.19
N TYR A 17 1.73 8.13 -15.31
CA TYR A 17 1.87 6.70 -15.60
C TYR A 17 0.89 5.83 -14.83
N GLN A 18 0.00 6.44 -14.06
CA GLN A 18 -0.94 5.72 -13.20
C GLN A 18 -0.21 4.73 -12.29
N TRP A 19 1.01 5.06 -11.88
CA TRP A 19 1.94 4.13 -11.25
C TRP A 19 2.03 4.43 -9.76
N LEU A 20 2.06 3.37 -8.98
CA LEU A 20 2.19 3.40 -7.53
C LEU A 20 3.32 2.45 -7.15
N GLU A 21 4.28 2.94 -6.38
CA GLU A 21 5.42 2.13 -5.93
C GLU A 21 5.87 2.49 -4.51
N ILE A 22 6.56 1.53 -3.88
CA ILE A 22 7.34 1.74 -2.65
C ILE A 22 8.80 1.52 -3.01
N SER A 23 9.65 2.54 -2.85
CA SER A 23 11.10 2.40 -3.07
C SER A 23 11.48 1.72 -4.39
N GLY A 24 10.83 2.08 -5.50
CA GLY A 24 11.05 1.50 -6.83
C GLY A 24 10.41 0.12 -7.06
N SER A 25 9.71 -0.45 -6.07
CA SER A 25 8.92 -1.67 -6.25
C SER A 25 7.45 -1.33 -6.54
N PRO A 26 6.89 -1.74 -7.69
CA PRO A 26 5.50 -1.50 -7.99
C PRO A 26 4.57 -2.12 -6.95
N LEU A 27 3.49 -1.40 -6.69
CA LEU A 27 2.35 -1.86 -5.94
C LEU A 27 1.19 -2.15 -6.88
N GLN A 28 0.42 -3.18 -6.55
CA GLN A 28 -0.72 -3.62 -7.36
C GLN A 28 -2.05 -3.24 -6.72
N MET A 29 -3.08 -3.08 -7.56
CA MET A 29 -4.46 -2.95 -7.08
C MET A 29 -4.85 -4.20 -6.28
N ASN A 30 -5.63 -4.01 -5.22
CA ASN A 30 -6.01 -4.99 -4.20
C ASN A 30 -4.87 -5.53 -3.32
N GLU A 31 -3.62 -5.11 -3.53
CA GLU A 31 -2.51 -5.49 -2.65
C GLU A 31 -2.72 -4.89 -1.26
N GLN A 32 -2.49 -5.70 -0.23
CA GLN A 32 -2.59 -5.26 1.16
C GLN A 32 -1.28 -4.61 1.59
N ILE A 33 -1.36 -3.36 2.05
CA ILE A 33 -0.23 -2.61 2.57
C ILE A 33 -0.59 -1.90 3.86
N GLU A 34 0.41 -1.33 4.50
CA GLU A 34 0.22 -0.40 5.59
C GLU A 34 0.86 0.94 5.28
N ILE A 35 0.21 2.03 5.69
CA ILE A 35 0.75 3.39 5.60
C ILE A 35 0.94 3.97 6.99
N ALA A 36 1.96 4.80 7.18
CA ALA A 36 2.18 5.51 8.43
C ALA A 36 1.41 6.84 8.40
N VAL A 37 0.45 7.00 9.32
CA VAL A 37 -0.30 8.23 9.54
C VAL A 37 -0.18 8.61 11.00
N MET A 38 0.35 9.81 11.28
CA MET A 38 0.49 10.34 12.65
C MET A 38 1.18 9.39 13.64
N GLY A 39 2.15 8.60 13.16
CA GLY A 39 2.92 7.65 13.99
C GLY A 39 2.29 6.26 14.13
N TYR A 40 1.10 6.04 13.55
CA TYR A 40 0.42 4.74 13.54
C TYR A 40 0.48 4.11 12.15
N TRP A 41 0.55 2.78 12.10
CA TRP A 41 0.41 2.02 10.87
C TRP A 41 -1.06 1.68 10.65
N ILE A 42 -1.59 2.08 9.50
CA ILE A 42 -2.96 1.79 9.09
C ILE A 42 -2.90 0.79 7.95
N THR A 43 -3.55 -0.36 8.15
CA THR A 43 -3.65 -1.42 7.15
C THR A 43 -4.82 -1.18 6.20
N GLY A 44 -4.64 -1.56 4.94
CA GLY A 44 -5.73 -1.56 3.96
C GLY A 44 -5.31 -2.14 2.62
N SER A 45 -6.25 -2.16 1.68
CA SER A 45 -6.01 -2.58 0.30
C SER A 45 -5.85 -1.40 -0.63
N ILE A 46 -4.96 -1.55 -1.62
CA ILE A 46 -4.75 -0.51 -2.63
C ILE A 46 -5.92 -0.51 -3.61
N GLN A 47 -6.56 0.64 -3.76
CA GLN A 47 -7.67 0.86 -4.66
C GLN A 47 -7.43 2.09 -5.52
N ARG A 48 -8.25 2.24 -6.57
CA ARG A 48 -8.15 3.36 -7.48
C ARG A 48 -9.51 3.80 -7.98
N ASP A 49 -9.70 5.11 -8.03
CA ASP A 49 -10.87 5.77 -8.58
C ASP A 49 -10.44 6.89 -9.56
N ALA A 50 -11.40 7.71 -9.98
CA ALA A 50 -11.15 8.87 -10.83
C ALA A 50 -10.21 9.92 -10.21
N GLY A 51 -10.05 9.93 -8.88
CA GLY A 51 -9.15 10.81 -8.13
C GLY A 51 -7.75 10.25 -7.88
N GLY A 52 -7.45 9.04 -8.39
CA GLY A 52 -6.14 8.40 -8.27
C GLY A 52 -6.09 7.25 -7.26
N TRP A 53 -4.89 6.91 -6.80
CA TRP A 53 -4.67 5.81 -5.86
C TRP A 53 -5.11 6.16 -4.44
N TYR A 54 -5.77 5.23 -3.77
CA TYR A 54 -6.14 5.36 -2.36
C TYR A 54 -6.00 4.02 -1.64
N LEU A 55 -5.84 4.08 -0.33
CA LEU A 55 -5.90 2.92 0.55
C LEU A 55 -7.34 2.80 1.06
N LEU A 56 -7.97 1.65 0.87
CA LEU A 56 -9.25 1.33 1.49
C LEU A 56 -8.97 0.52 2.76
N THR A 57 -9.31 1.07 3.92
CA THR A 57 -9.16 0.39 5.21
C THR A 57 -10.28 -0.63 5.41
N ASP A 58 -10.11 -1.51 6.40
CA ASP A 58 -11.12 -2.51 6.77
C ASP A 58 -12.44 -1.87 7.25
N ASP A 59 -12.37 -0.66 7.83
CA ASP A 59 -13.54 0.15 8.21
C ASP A 59 -14.18 0.92 7.02
N GLU A 60 -13.89 0.52 5.79
CA GLU A 60 -14.36 1.14 4.54
C GLU A 60 -13.99 2.63 4.37
N VAL A 61 -12.96 3.11 5.06
CA VAL A 61 -12.44 4.48 4.93
C VAL A 61 -11.40 4.55 3.82
N GLY A 62 -11.61 5.45 2.85
CA GLY A 62 -10.66 5.73 1.79
C GLY A 62 -9.63 6.80 2.17
N ILE A 63 -8.35 6.45 2.19
CA ILE A 63 -7.23 7.37 2.46
C ILE A 63 -6.47 7.61 1.16
N ARG A 64 -6.46 8.85 0.67
CA ARG A 64 -5.78 9.20 -0.59
C ARG A 64 -4.27 8.98 -0.47
N LEU A 65 -3.71 8.17 -1.37
CA LEU A 65 -2.27 7.94 -1.42
C LEU A 65 -1.60 9.08 -2.18
N ARG A 66 -0.58 9.68 -1.56
CA ARG A 66 0.22 10.76 -2.12
C ARG A 66 1.69 10.41 -1.99
N THR A 67 2.49 10.91 -2.92
CA THR A 67 3.95 10.81 -2.86
C THR A 67 4.47 11.35 -1.52
N GLY A 68 5.38 10.62 -0.89
CA GLY A 68 5.97 11.01 0.40
C GLY A 68 5.40 10.28 1.62
N LEU A 69 4.28 9.58 1.49
CA LEU A 69 3.75 8.74 2.57
C LEU A 69 4.69 7.55 2.82
N ARG A 70 5.03 7.29 4.09
CA ARG A 70 5.75 6.07 4.44
C ARG A 70 4.79 4.89 4.38
N ALA A 71 5.19 3.82 3.71
CA ALA A 71 4.39 2.61 3.57
C ALA A 71 5.24 1.36 3.77
N ARG A 72 4.58 0.24 4.05
CA ARG A 72 5.18 -1.08 4.09
C ARG A 72 4.22 -2.12 3.54
N ARG A 73 4.78 -3.15 2.90
CA ARG A 73 4.05 -4.34 2.45
C ARG A 73 4.73 -5.60 2.96
N PRO A 74 4.00 -6.71 3.16
CA PRO A 74 4.64 -7.96 3.54
C PRO A 74 5.60 -8.43 2.43
N LEU A 75 6.81 -8.87 2.79
CA LEU A 75 7.77 -9.45 1.82
C LEU A 75 7.25 -10.77 1.26
N PHE A 76 6.52 -11.50 2.09
CA PHE A 76 5.80 -12.70 1.72
C PHE A 76 4.33 -12.44 1.97
N PRO A 77 3.51 -12.16 0.93
CA PRO A 77 2.07 -12.10 1.13
C PRO A 77 1.64 -13.43 1.77
N PRO A 78 0.69 -13.44 2.72
CA PRO A 78 0.17 -14.67 3.29
C PRO A 78 -0.30 -15.52 2.11
N SER A 79 0.44 -16.60 1.85
CA SER A 79 0.30 -17.61 0.80
C SER A 79 -0.79 -17.30 -0.24
N ALA A 80 -0.34 -17.03 -1.47
CA ALA A 80 -1.14 -17.15 -2.68
C ALA A 80 -2.29 -18.15 -2.49
N LEU A 81 -3.52 -17.69 -2.62
CA LEU A 81 -4.65 -18.56 -2.92
C LEU A 81 -4.30 -19.19 -4.27
N VAL A 82 -3.64 -20.35 -4.19
CA VAL A 82 -3.58 -21.32 -5.28
C VAL A 82 -4.98 -21.90 -5.35
N GLU A 83 -5.77 -21.39 -6.28
CA GLU A 83 -6.86 -22.14 -6.89
C GLU A 83 -6.50 -22.42 -8.35
#